data_AF-A0A1G8VX06-F1
#
_entry.id   AF-A0A1G8VX06-F1
#
_cell.length_a   1.000
_cell.length_b   1.000
_cell.length_c   1.000
_cell.angle_alpha   90.00
_cell.angle_beta   90.00
_cell.angle_gamma   90.00
#
_symmetry.space_group_name_H-M   'P 1'
#
loop_
_entity.id
_entity.type
_entity.pdbx_description
1 polymer ?
#
loop_
_entity_poly.entity_id
_entity_poly.type
_entity_poly.pdbx_seq_one_letter_code
_entity_poly.pdbx_strand_id
1 'polypeptide(L)'
;MLFAHKKGEIMIIYENTIANFTEDVTLNRISDVLSEKLKEKHLSGGSISEINSWNNSLHFMKDVLDTPNIPRDCGVAIEYNIPQTAKRVDFMILGQDKDETDHIVIVELKQWAKVQKVKDTFRHSVLSDLKSHEPVAHMPNYLQIFLRIIISRIDQHILV
;
A
#
# COMPACT_ATOMS: atom_id res chain seq x y z
N MET A 1 -19.52 3.13 -2.68
CA MET A 1 -19.02 4.13 -1.70
C MET A 1 -18.52 3.35 -0.49
N LEU A 2 -17.30 2.83 -0.55
CA LEU A 2 -16.79 1.77 0.34
C LEU A 2 -16.46 2.24 1.76
N PHE A 3 -16.52 3.54 2.03
CA PHE A 3 -16.26 4.11 3.35
C PHE A 3 -17.44 4.99 3.81
N ALA A 4 -18.62 4.39 3.96
CA ALA A 4 -19.78 5.07 4.53
C ALA A 4 -19.84 4.95 6.08
N HIS A 5 -19.54 6.07 6.74
CA HIS A 5 -20.05 6.56 8.04
C HIS A 5 -20.05 5.67 9.32
N LYS A 6 -19.31 6.17 10.33
CA LYS A 6 -19.83 6.47 11.68
C LYS A 6 -19.02 7.63 12.28
N LYS A 7 -19.64 8.45 13.13
CA LYS A 7 -19.08 9.68 13.71
C LYS A 7 -17.92 9.34 14.68
N GLY A 8 -16.74 9.21 14.10
CA GLY A 8 -15.43 8.99 14.72
C GLY A 8 -14.46 9.01 13.55
N GLU A 9 -13.66 10.07 13.44
CA GLU A 9 -12.99 10.51 12.23
C GLU A 9 -12.33 9.36 11.45
N ILE A 10 -12.69 9.24 10.17
CA ILE A 10 -11.98 8.33 9.25
C ILE A 10 -10.57 8.89 9.09
N MET A 11 -9.59 8.14 9.58
CA MET A 11 -8.18 8.53 9.56
C MET A 11 -7.46 8.03 8.30
N ILE A 12 -8.18 7.93 7.18
CA ILE A 12 -7.62 7.68 5.85
C ILE A 12 -7.14 9.02 5.28
N ILE A 13 -5.91 9.08 4.78
CA ILE A 13 -5.36 10.30 4.18
C ILE A 13 -5.75 10.41 2.71
N TYR A 14 -5.67 9.32 1.96
CA TYR A 14 -6.04 9.28 0.55
C TYR A 14 -6.94 8.08 0.29
N GLU A 15 -8.00 8.32 -0.48
CA GLU A 15 -8.95 7.31 -0.92
C GLU A 15 -9.38 7.64 -2.35
N ASN A 16 -9.22 6.70 -3.28
CA ASN A 16 -9.70 6.85 -4.65
C ASN A 16 -9.82 5.50 -5.36
N THR A 17 -10.22 5.48 -6.64
CA THR A 17 -10.11 4.27 -7.47
C THR A 17 -8.67 4.05 -7.94
N ILE A 18 -8.34 2.82 -8.34
CA ILE A 18 -7.05 2.51 -8.99
C ILE A 18 -6.81 3.40 -10.21
N ALA A 19 -7.84 3.69 -11.00
CA ALA A 19 -7.75 4.59 -12.15
C ALA A 19 -7.23 5.97 -11.76
N ASN A 20 -7.87 6.60 -10.76
CA ASN A 20 -7.54 7.96 -10.34
C ASN A 20 -6.23 7.99 -9.54
N PHE A 21 -5.96 6.96 -8.73
CA PHE A 21 -4.65 6.79 -8.09
C PHE A 21 -3.52 6.74 -9.12
N THR A 22 -3.71 5.96 -10.19
CA THR A 22 -2.74 5.86 -11.28
C THR A 22 -2.51 7.21 -11.95
N GLU A 23 -3.57 7.99 -12.16
CA GLU A 23 -3.48 9.34 -12.72
C GLU A 23 -2.76 10.30 -11.77
N ASP A 24 -3.11 10.33 -10.48
CA ASP A 24 -2.47 11.17 -9.48
C ASP A 24 -0.98 10.89 -9.35
N VAL A 25 -0.57 9.62 -9.41
CA VAL A 25 0.83 9.20 -9.43
C VAL A 25 1.51 9.62 -10.73
N THR A 26 0.87 9.40 -11.88
CA THR A 26 1.43 9.73 -13.21
C THR A 26 1.64 11.24 -13.39
N LEU A 27 0.75 12.05 -12.84
CA LEU A 27 0.82 13.51 -12.86
C LEU A 27 1.71 14.09 -11.74
N ASN A 28 2.39 13.25 -10.95
CA ASN A 28 3.21 13.63 -9.80
C ASN A 28 2.46 14.46 -8.74
N ARG A 29 1.16 14.21 -8.55
CA ARG A 29 0.30 14.92 -7.59
C ARG A 29 0.13 14.17 -6.28
N ILE A 30 0.39 12.88 -6.26
CA ILE A 30 0.03 11.99 -5.14
C ILE A 30 0.62 12.46 -3.79
N SER A 31 1.88 12.89 -3.76
CA SER A 31 2.51 13.37 -2.52
C SER A 31 1.97 14.72 -2.06
N ASP A 32 1.57 15.59 -2.98
CA ASP A 32 0.95 16.87 -2.65
C ASP A 32 -0.43 16.64 -2.06
N VAL A 33 -1.24 15.77 -2.68
CA VAL A 33 -2.57 15.38 -2.16
C VAL A 33 -2.46 14.79 -0.75
N LEU A 34 -1.52 13.87 -0.52
CA LEU A 34 -1.28 13.30 0.81
C LEU A 34 -0.87 14.37 1.83
N SER A 35 0.02 15.28 1.44
CA SER A 35 0.51 16.36 2.31
C SER A 35 -0.59 17.35 2.67
N GLU A 36 -1.45 17.72 1.71
CA GLU A 36 -2.61 18.58 1.93
C GLU A 36 -3.62 17.91 2.86
N LYS A 37 -3.93 16.63 2.63
CA LYS A 37 -4.87 15.86 3.45
C LYS A 37 -4.37 15.67 4.89
N LEU A 38 -3.07 15.45 5.10
CA LEU A 38 -2.47 15.41 6.43
C LEU A 38 -2.65 16.75 7.17
N LYS A 39 -2.40 17.88 6.48
CA LYS A 39 -2.61 19.21 7.04
C LYS A 39 -4.07 19.47 7.38
N GLU A 40 -4.99 19.15 6.46
CA GLU A 40 -6.44 19.27 6.67
C GLU A 40 -6.89 18.50 7.91
N LYS A 41 -6.36 17.28 8.11
CA LYS A 41 -6.68 16.41 9.25
C LYS A 41 -5.86 16.70 10.51
N HIS A 42 -4.97 17.68 10.48
CA HIS A 42 -4.12 18.09 11.61
C HIS A 42 -3.25 16.93 12.12
N LEU A 43 -2.79 16.09 11.19
CA LEU A 43 -1.93 14.94 11.46
C LEU A 43 -0.49 15.28 11.16
N SER A 44 0.42 14.76 11.99
CA SER A 44 1.86 14.90 11.78
C SER A 44 2.30 14.09 10.55
N GLY A 45 3.16 14.67 9.73
CA GLY A 45 3.76 14.01 8.57
C GLY A 45 4.08 15.03 7.47
N GLY A 46 4.41 14.54 6.28
CA GLY A 46 4.77 15.39 5.14
C GLY A 46 6.18 15.98 5.24
N SER A 47 7.07 15.37 6.02
CA SER A 47 8.49 15.68 5.93
C SER A 47 9.04 15.38 4.54
N ILE A 48 10.14 16.02 4.14
CA ILE A 48 10.80 15.77 2.84
C ILE A 48 11.15 14.28 2.66
N SER A 49 11.59 13.61 3.74
CA SER A 49 11.85 12.18 3.73
C SER A 49 10.58 11.35 3.48
N GLU A 50 9.45 11.72 4.08
CA GLU A 50 8.17 11.04 3.86
C GLU A 50 7.68 11.26 2.42
N ILE A 51 7.73 12.50 1.93
CA ILE A 51 7.37 12.83 0.55
C ILE A 51 8.20 12.00 -0.44
N ASN A 52 9.52 11.94 -0.24
CA ASN A 52 10.39 11.11 -1.07
C ASN A 52 10.03 9.61 -0.97
N SER A 53 9.69 9.13 0.23
CA SER A 53 9.27 7.74 0.42
C SER A 53 7.94 7.41 -0.26
N TRP A 54 6.99 8.34 -0.27
CA TRP A 54 5.71 8.19 -0.97
C TRP A 54 5.93 8.19 -2.47
N ASN A 55 6.65 9.17 -3.03
CA ASN A 55 6.96 9.22 -4.46
C ASN A 55 7.58 7.90 -4.92
N ASN A 56 8.61 7.41 -4.23
CA ASN A 56 9.26 6.16 -4.58
C ASN A 56 8.29 4.97 -4.49
N SER A 57 7.63 4.77 -3.35
CA SER A 57 6.82 3.57 -3.11
C SER A 57 5.54 3.53 -3.95
N LEU A 58 4.87 4.67 -4.14
CA LEU A 58 3.59 4.74 -4.82
C LEU A 58 3.73 4.65 -6.34
N HIS A 59 4.87 5.05 -6.91
CA HIS A 59 5.21 4.71 -8.30
C HIS A 59 5.32 3.19 -8.50
N PHE A 60 5.93 2.47 -7.56
CA PHE A 60 5.94 1.00 -7.65
C PHE A 60 4.53 0.41 -7.52
N MET A 61 3.71 0.92 -6.61
CA MET A 61 2.32 0.46 -6.48
C MET A 61 1.47 0.73 -7.72
N LYS A 62 1.67 1.87 -8.39
CA LYS A 62 1.08 2.14 -9.71
C LYS A 62 1.43 1.02 -10.69
N ASP A 63 2.71 0.66 -10.79
CA ASP A 63 3.16 -0.36 -11.75
C ASP A 63 2.67 -1.77 -11.37
N VAL A 64 2.50 -2.07 -10.08
CA VAL A 64 1.85 -3.30 -9.60
C VAL A 64 0.40 -3.38 -10.07
N LEU A 65 -0.32 -2.26 -9.90
CA LEU A 65 -1.75 -2.18 -10.15
C LEU A 65 -2.09 -2.01 -11.64
N ASP A 66 -1.13 -1.65 -12.49
CA ASP A 66 -1.26 -1.66 -13.95
C ASP A 66 -1.16 -3.08 -14.53
N THR A 67 -1.83 -4.03 -13.87
CA THR A 67 -1.96 -5.43 -14.30
C THR A 67 -3.33 -5.60 -14.97
N PRO A 68 -3.41 -6.18 -16.19
CA PRO A 68 -4.67 -6.27 -16.95
C PRO A 68 -5.83 -6.95 -16.23
N ASN A 69 -5.53 -7.86 -15.29
CA ASN A 69 -6.56 -8.58 -14.57
C ASN A 69 -7.22 -7.73 -13.48
N ILE A 70 -6.58 -6.67 -12.99
CA ILE A 70 -7.09 -5.88 -11.86
C ILE A 70 -8.03 -4.77 -12.38
N PRO A 71 -9.33 -4.73 -11.97
CA PRO A 71 -10.24 -3.69 -12.38
C PRO A 71 -9.80 -2.32 -11.88
N ARG A 72 -9.95 -1.33 -12.75
CA ARG A 72 -9.50 0.04 -12.45
C ARG A 72 -10.45 0.80 -11.51
N ASP A 73 -11.64 0.26 -11.26
CA ASP A 73 -12.64 0.79 -10.33
C ASP A 73 -12.50 0.23 -8.90
N CYS A 74 -11.61 -0.74 -8.66
CA CYS A 74 -11.21 -1.12 -7.31
C CYS A 74 -10.74 0.11 -6.51
N GLY A 75 -11.03 0.13 -5.22
CA GLY A 75 -10.62 1.18 -4.31
C GLY A 75 -9.17 1.06 -3.89
N VAL A 76 -8.53 2.20 -3.66
CA VAL A 76 -7.21 2.35 -3.05
C VAL A 76 -7.37 3.27 -1.85
N ALA A 77 -6.83 2.87 -0.71
CA ALA A 77 -6.69 3.72 0.47
C ALA A 77 -5.24 3.72 0.96
N ILE A 78 -4.73 4.89 1.35
CA ILE A 78 -3.32 5.09 1.73
C ILE A 78 -3.27 5.79 3.09
N GLU A 79 -2.30 5.38 3.91
CA GLU A 79 -2.03 5.93 5.24
C GLU A 79 -3.28 5.89 6.15
N TYR A 80 -3.87 4.71 6.30
CA TYR A 80 -4.99 4.53 7.23
C TYR A 80 -4.48 4.43 8.67
N ASN A 81 -4.76 5.43 9.50
CA ASN A 81 -4.47 5.32 10.93
C ASN A 81 -5.52 4.46 11.63
N ILE A 82 -5.07 3.46 12.38
CA ILE A 82 -5.97 2.59 13.15
C ILE A 82 -6.42 3.36 14.39
N PRO A 83 -7.74 3.61 14.56
CA PRO A 83 -8.26 4.39 15.68
C PRO A 83 -7.76 3.88 17.03
N GLN A 84 -7.52 4.80 17.96
CA GLN A 84 -7.05 4.50 19.31
C GLN A 84 -5.65 3.84 19.39
N THR A 85 -4.91 3.82 18.28
CA THR A 85 -3.52 3.33 18.25
C THR A 85 -2.61 4.29 17.51
N ALA A 86 -1.30 4.14 17.68
CA ALA A 86 -0.30 4.81 16.84
C ALA A 86 0.06 4.02 15.57
N LYS A 87 -0.71 2.96 15.24
CA LYS A 87 -0.43 2.11 14.07
C LYS A 87 -1.07 2.68 12.82
N ARG A 88 -0.39 2.52 11.69
CA ARG A 88 -0.84 2.93 10.37
C ARG A 88 -0.75 1.75 9.40
N VAL A 89 -1.69 1.70 8.48
CA VAL A 89 -1.65 0.81 7.32
C VAL A 89 -1.23 1.64 6.12
N ASP A 90 -0.11 1.28 5.50
CA ASP A 90 0.49 2.09 4.44
C ASP A 90 -0.39 2.14 3.18
N PHE A 91 -0.84 0.98 2.68
CA PHE A 91 -1.58 0.88 1.43
C PHE A 91 -2.61 -0.25 1.48
N MET A 92 -3.81 0.02 0.94
CA MET A 92 -4.94 -0.90 0.94
C MET A 92 -5.58 -0.91 -0.43
N ILE A 93 -5.95 -2.09 -0.91
CA ILE A 93 -6.73 -2.30 -2.14
C ILE A 93 -8.05 -2.94 -1.75
N LEU A 94 -9.15 -2.38 -2.22
CA LEU A 94 -10.50 -2.82 -1.93
C LEU A 94 -11.23 -3.17 -3.22
N GLY A 95 -11.99 -4.25 -3.21
CA GLY A 95 -12.84 -4.61 -4.34
C GLY A 95 -13.87 -5.66 -3.94
N GLN A 96 -14.65 -6.10 -4.91
CA GLN A 96 -15.71 -7.09 -4.72
C GLN A 96 -15.52 -8.24 -5.69
N ASP A 97 -15.80 -9.46 -5.23
CA ASP A 97 -15.89 -10.62 -6.12
C ASP A 97 -17.24 -10.66 -6.87
N LYS A 98 -17.40 -11.68 -7.72
CA LYS A 98 -18.65 -11.98 -8.45
C LYS A 98 -19.91 -12.07 -7.61
N ASP A 99 -19.78 -12.42 -6.33
CA ASP A 99 -20.90 -12.58 -5.41
C ASP A 99 -21.15 -11.30 -4.60
N GLU A 100 -20.56 -10.17 -5.03
CA GLU A 100 -20.58 -8.87 -4.35
C GLU A 100 -19.99 -8.90 -2.93
N THR A 101 -19.14 -9.88 -2.64
CA THR A 101 -18.45 -9.97 -1.34
C THR A 101 -17.27 -9.01 -1.33
N ASP A 102 -17.21 -8.14 -0.30
CA ASP A 102 -16.11 -7.19 -0.14
C ASP A 102 -14.81 -7.92 0.27
N HIS A 103 -13.73 -7.60 -0.42
CA HIS A 103 -12.38 -8.10 -0.15
C HIS A 103 -11.39 -6.95 0.02
N ILE A 104 -10.39 -7.20 0.86
CA ILE A 104 -9.32 -6.22 1.13
C ILE A 104 -7.95 -6.86 1.10
N VAL A 105 -7.01 -6.20 0.42
CA VAL A 105 -5.60 -6.53 0.44
C VAL A 105 -4.85 -5.39 1.11
N ILE A 106 -4.13 -5.71 2.17
CA ILE A 106 -3.29 -4.77 2.91
C ILE A 106 -1.84 -4.96 2.48
N VAL A 107 -1.18 -3.86 2.15
CA VAL A 107 0.21 -3.82 1.68
C VAL A 107 1.01 -2.90 2.60
N GLU A 108 2.04 -3.46 3.22
CA GLU A 108 3.04 -2.71 3.99
C GLU A 108 4.20 -2.31 3.07
N LEU A 109 4.54 -1.02 3.04
CA LEU A 109 5.60 -0.47 2.20
C LEU A 109 6.89 -0.35 3.01
N LYS A 110 8.00 -0.77 2.40
CA LYS A 110 9.34 -0.69 3.02
C LYS A 110 10.35 -0.13 2.03
N GLN A 111 11.17 0.81 2.50
CA GLN A 111 12.22 1.48 1.73
C GLN A 111 13.61 1.09 2.27
N TRP A 112 14.01 -0.18 2.09
CA TRP A 112 15.30 -0.67 2.57
C TRP A 112 16.44 -0.35 1.59
N ALA A 113 17.54 0.21 2.11
CA ALA A 113 18.72 0.53 1.29
C ALA A 113 19.48 -0.72 0.83
N LYS A 114 19.51 -1.78 1.65
CA LYS A 114 20.18 -3.05 1.38
C LYS A 114 19.40 -4.21 2.00
N VAL A 115 19.30 -5.30 1.24
CA VAL A 115 18.74 -6.57 1.69
C VAL A 115 19.63 -7.72 1.24
N GLN A 116 19.77 -8.74 2.08
CA GLN A 116 20.49 -9.97 1.78
C GLN A 116 19.56 -11.15 1.96
N LYS A 117 19.44 -12.01 0.95
CA LYS A 117 18.67 -13.25 1.05
C LYS A 117 19.28 -14.16 2.10
N VAL A 118 18.44 -14.65 3.02
CA VAL A 118 18.84 -15.70 3.96
C VAL A 118 18.41 -17.05 3.42
N LYS A 119 19.24 -18.06 3.65
CA LYS A 119 18.88 -19.45 3.37
C LYS A 119 18.11 -19.99 4.58
N ASP A 120 16.79 -19.99 4.50
CA ASP A 120 15.91 -20.38 5.60
C ASP A 120 14.80 -21.34 5.16
N THR A 121 14.12 -21.94 6.14
CA THR A 121 13.00 -22.87 5.91
C THR A 121 11.82 -22.17 5.25
N PHE A 122 11.59 -20.89 5.55
CA PHE A 122 10.45 -20.14 5.02
C PHE A 122 10.68 -19.61 3.61
N ARG A 123 11.83 -19.90 2.96
CA ARG A 123 12.22 -19.53 1.58
C ARG A 123 12.18 -18.04 1.24
N HIS A 124 11.77 -17.22 2.20
CA HIS A 124 11.27 -15.88 1.99
C HIS A 124 11.80 -15.00 3.11
N SER A 125 13.01 -15.24 3.62
CA SER A 125 13.66 -14.37 4.60
C SER A 125 14.81 -13.55 4.04
N VAL A 126 14.93 -12.32 4.52
CA VAL A 126 16.02 -11.40 4.22
C VAL A 126 16.57 -10.78 5.49
N LEU A 127 17.87 -10.54 5.50
CA LEU A 127 18.52 -9.65 6.43
C LEU A 127 18.50 -8.25 5.83
N SER A 128 18.16 -7.26 6.64
CA SER A 128 18.27 -5.85 6.29
C SER A 128 19.32 -5.20 7.19
N ASP A 129 19.98 -4.14 6.73
CA ASP A 129 21.00 -3.42 7.51
C ASP A 129 20.41 -2.58 8.67
N LEU A 130 19.13 -2.77 9.02
CA LEU A 130 18.52 -2.14 10.18
C LEU A 130 19.09 -2.76 11.46
N LYS A 131 19.34 -1.95 12.50
CA LYS A 131 20.09 -2.27 13.73
C LYS A 131 19.62 -3.52 14.53
N SER A 132 18.54 -4.19 14.14
CA SER A 132 18.10 -5.47 14.68
C SER A 132 18.78 -6.62 13.94
N HIS A 133 19.64 -7.38 14.63
CA HIS A 133 20.34 -8.56 14.11
C HIS A 133 19.42 -9.77 13.86
N GLU A 134 18.10 -9.56 13.78
CA GLU A 134 17.14 -10.63 13.54
C GLU A 134 16.77 -10.68 12.04
N PRO A 135 16.92 -11.85 11.39
CA PRO A 135 16.38 -12.08 10.06
C PRO A 135 14.87 -11.83 10.07
N VAL A 136 14.37 -10.99 9.15
CA VAL A 136 12.93 -10.82 8.97
C VAL A 136 12.52 -11.57 7.71
N ALA A 137 11.44 -12.33 7.79
CA ALA A 137 10.93 -13.10 6.67
C ALA A 137 10.41 -12.18 5.52
N HIS A 138 11.27 -11.72 4.59
CA HIS A 138 10.82 -11.16 3.31
C HIS A 138 11.51 -11.68 2.04
N MET A 139 10.84 -11.45 0.90
CA MET A 139 11.24 -11.88 -0.44
C MET A 139 12.42 -11.07 -0.99
N PRO A 140 13.56 -11.71 -1.33
CA PRO A 140 14.58 -11.11 -2.18
C PRO A 140 14.08 -11.12 -3.62
N ASN A 141 14.05 -9.95 -4.27
CA ASN A 141 13.26 -9.56 -5.45
C ASN A 141 11.85 -9.03 -5.09
N TYR A 142 11.80 -8.03 -4.21
CA TYR A 142 10.58 -7.38 -3.70
C TYR A 142 9.55 -7.09 -4.80
N LEU A 143 9.94 -6.66 -6.00
CA LEU A 143 8.98 -6.50 -7.10
C LEU A 143 8.40 -7.86 -7.54
N GLN A 144 9.18 -8.75 -8.14
CA GLN A 144 8.64 -9.85 -8.95
C GLN A 144 7.80 -10.90 -8.18
N ILE A 145 8.18 -11.26 -6.95
CA ILE A 145 7.46 -12.31 -6.19
C ILE A 145 6.32 -11.72 -5.36
N PHE A 146 6.51 -10.52 -4.78
CA PHE A 146 5.45 -9.83 -4.05
C PHE A 146 4.33 -9.42 -5.00
N LEU A 147 4.69 -8.92 -6.21
CA LEU A 147 3.76 -8.73 -7.33
C LEU A 147 2.95 -9.99 -7.57
N ARG A 148 3.61 -11.15 -7.73
CA ARG A 148 2.91 -12.40 -8.02
C ARG A 148 1.99 -12.86 -6.89
N ILE A 149 2.33 -12.61 -5.63
CA ILE A 149 1.47 -12.95 -4.49
C ILE A 149 0.29 -11.98 -4.39
N ILE A 150 0.53 -10.67 -4.52
CA ILE A 150 -0.54 -9.67 -4.51
C ILE A 150 -1.50 -9.92 -5.67
N ILE A 151 -0.97 -10.05 -6.90
CA ILE A 151 -1.76 -10.37 -8.09
C ILE A 151 -2.49 -11.70 -7.89
N SER A 152 -1.82 -12.77 -7.42
CA SER A 152 -2.48 -14.05 -7.16
C SER A 152 -3.60 -13.96 -6.12
N ARG A 153 -3.51 -13.07 -5.12
CA ARG A 153 -4.52 -12.92 -4.08
C ARG A 153 -5.65 -12.02 -4.52
N ILE A 154 -5.35 -10.96 -5.28
CA ILE A 154 -6.34 -10.11 -5.94
C ILE A 154 -7.12 -10.93 -6.97
N ASP A 155 -6.44 -11.67 -7.84
CA ASP A 155 -7.03 -12.56 -8.85
C ASP A 155 -7.78 -13.78 -8.27
N GLN A 156 -7.61 -14.12 -6.98
CA GLN A 156 -8.33 -15.24 -6.35
C GLN A 156 -9.49 -14.79 -5.47
N HIS A 157 -9.45 -13.57 -4.96
CA HIS A 157 -10.36 -13.12 -3.93
C HIS A 157 -11.08 -11.83 -4.31
N ILE A 158 -10.41 -10.87 -4.94
CA ILE A 158 -11.06 -9.64 -5.41
C ILE A 158 -11.68 -9.85 -6.81
N LEU A 159 -11.30 -10.92 -7.52
CA LEU A 159 -11.70 -11.14 -8.90
C LEU A 159 -11.90 -12.61 -9.21
N VAL A 160 -13.16 -13.03 -9.28
CA VAL A 160 -13.57 -13.96 -10.33
C VAL A 160 -14.73 -13.29 -10.99
#